data_AF-A0A1V5YY43-F1
#
_entry.id   AF-A0A1V5YY43-F1
#
_cell.length_a   1.000
_cell.length_b   1.000
_cell.length_c   1.000
_cell.angle_alpha   90.00
_cell.angle_beta   90.00
_cell.angle_gamma   90.00
#
_symmetry.space_group_name_H-M   'P 1'
#
loop_
_entity.id
_entity.type
_entity.pdbx_description
1 polymer ?
#
loop_
_entity_poly.entity_id
_entity_poly.type
_entity_poly.pdbx_seq_one_letter_code
_entity_poly.pdbx_strand_id
1 'polypeptide(L)'
;MIRWMPAFFLLCIALPVLAQTSMGGYSSMEIEAGRMKGNFATGSIDEMTGGVRLKLLSEDPATKPLPVAAGSMKFTWGEGKTTPATIVMEKDVKVDHPQASITAQRAEWNFETGDLVFSGNPVVNSEQLKGLRGEKMLLNLKNNTFEVLQVRADEVPLKASEGAAAASAPSQNLTAREIKDWSALIDAIKKDAGQDRPSAGKQIMKHLNAQNQQLLVKMDTALLVERKEDLLRLINSVLAQPGFYSADAWQGITLPDAVKESLVKEDLSKEDRVAVNKTLLKAAYPFAFNE
;
A
#
# COMPACT_ATOMS: atom_id res chain seq x y z
N MET A 1 -62.28 -26.84 -21.59
CA MET A 1 -60.87 -26.47 -21.84
C MET A 1 -60.26 -26.04 -20.53
N ILE A 2 -59.50 -26.91 -19.88
CA ILE A 2 -58.86 -26.67 -18.58
C ILE A 2 -57.40 -26.34 -18.88
N ARG A 3 -56.97 -25.13 -18.53
CA ARG A 3 -55.65 -24.58 -18.81
C ARG A 3 -54.73 -24.93 -17.62
N TRP A 4 -53.84 -25.89 -17.81
CA TRP A 4 -52.74 -26.19 -16.88
C TRP A 4 -51.64 -25.12 -17.04
N MET A 5 -51.27 -24.46 -15.95
CA MET A 5 -50.05 -23.63 -15.84
C MET A 5 -49.01 -24.44 -15.05
N PRO A 6 -47.75 -24.54 -15.52
CA PRO A 6 -46.68 -25.17 -14.74
C PRO A 6 -46.13 -24.16 -13.72
N ALA A 7 -46.01 -24.60 -12.47
CA ALA A 7 -45.34 -23.88 -11.40
C ALA A 7 -43.82 -23.94 -11.62
N PHE A 8 -43.20 -22.80 -11.92
CA PHE A 8 -41.75 -22.64 -11.88
C PHE A 8 -41.32 -22.38 -10.44
N PHE A 9 -40.73 -23.40 -9.79
CA PHE A 9 -40.02 -23.26 -8.52
C PHE A 9 -38.68 -22.59 -8.80
N LEU A 10 -38.59 -21.28 -8.51
CA LEU A 10 -37.34 -20.53 -8.50
C LEU A 10 -36.64 -20.80 -7.16
N LEU A 11 -35.68 -21.73 -7.17
CA LEU A 11 -34.76 -21.98 -6.07
C LEU A 11 -33.71 -20.86 -6.06
N CYS A 12 -33.98 -19.76 -5.36
CA CYS A 12 -32.95 -18.76 -5.05
C CYS A 12 -31.96 -19.35 -4.04
N ILE A 13 -30.84 -19.88 -4.53
CA ILE A 13 -29.68 -20.18 -3.70
C ILE A 13 -29.07 -18.83 -3.30
N ALA A 14 -29.38 -18.37 -2.10
CA ALA A 14 -28.68 -17.26 -1.47
C ALA A 14 -27.28 -17.74 -1.09
N LEU A 15 -26.27 -17.42 -1.91
CA LEU A 15 -24.89 -17.52 -1.49
C LEU A 15 -24.64 -16.44 -0.41
N PRO A 16 -24.10 -16.79 0.77
CA PRO A 16 -23.65 -15.78 1.71
C PRO A 16 -22.46 -15.06 1.09
N VAL A 17 -22.67 -13.82 0.67
CA VAL A 17 -21.58 -12.87 0.44
C VAL A 17 -20.93 -12.63 1.80
N LEU A 18 -19.88 -13.38 2.12
CA LEU A 18 -18.93 -12.97 3.15
C LEU A 18 -18.32 -11.67 2.64
N ALA A 19 -18.81 -10.55 3.16
CA ALA A 19 -18.16 -9.27 2.99
C ALA A 19 -16.76 -9.37 3.63
N GLN A 20 -15.77 -9.74 2.82
CA GLN A 20 -14.36 -9.60 3.18
C GLN A 20 -14.07 -8.10 3.30
N THR A 21 -14.26 -7.55 4.49
CA THR A 21 -13.58 -6.32 4.90
C THR A 21 -12.08 -6.61 4.94
N SER A 22 -11.45 -6.55 3.77
CA SER A 22 -10.01 -6.74 3.63
C SER A 22 -9.30 -5.60 4.36
N MET A 23 -8.49 -5.97 5.36
CA MET A 23 -7.65 -5.05 6.12
C MET A 23 -6.36 -4.81 5.35
N GLY A 24 -6.44 -4.18 4.19
CA GLY A 24 -5.28 -3.99 3.31
C GLY A 24 -4.73 -5.30 2.75
N GLY A 25 -5.62 -6.26 2.44
CA GLY A 25 -5.25 -7.57 1.89
C GLY A 25 -5.14 -8.69 2.93
N TYR A 26 -5.16 -8.40 4.23
CA TYR A 26 -5.25 -9.44 5.27
C TYR A 26 -6.70 -9.92 5.47
N SER A 27 -6.90 -11.23 5.55
CA SER A 27 -8.21 -11.89 5.67
C SER A 27 -8.39 -12.72 6.93
N SER A 28 -7.31 -13.05 7.64
CA SER A 28 -7.38 -13.82 8.89
C SER A 28 -6.35 -13.38 9.92
N MET A 29 -6.57 -13.78 11.18
CA MET A 29 -5.74 -13.43 12.33
C MET A 29 -5.42 -14.69 13.13
N GLU A 30 -4.14 -14.97 13.32
CA GLU A 30 -3.64 -15.97 14.27
C GLU A 30 -3.31 -15.29 15.59
N ILE A 31 -3.64 -15.93 16.72
CA ILE A 31 -3.53 -15.33 18.06
C ILE A 31 -2.88 -16.31 19.04
N GLU A 32 -1.85 -15.84 19.72
CA GLU A 32 -1.21 -16.48 20.86
C GLU A 32 -1.25 -15.53 22.07
N ALA A 33 -1.75 -15.98 23.21
CA ALA A 33 -1.77 -15.20 24.44
C ALA A 33 -1.74 -16.12 25.68
N GLY A 34 -1.12 -15.65 26.76
CA GLY A 34 -1.10 -16.40 28.03
C GLY A 34 -2.47 -16.48 28.72
N ARG A 35 -3.34 -15.48 28.50
CA ARG A 35 -4.71 -15.48 29.02
C ARG A 35 -5.64 -14.71 28.07
N MET A 36 -6.81 -15.29 27.83
CA MET A 36 -7.91 -14.69 27.08
C MET A 36 -9.14 -14.55 27.98
N LYS A 37 -9.80 -13.39 27.94
CA LYS A 37 -11.10 -13.12 28.56
C LYS A 37 -12.07 -12.74 27.45
N GLY A 38 -13.24 -13.37 27.44
CA GLY A 38 -14.29 -13.11 26.46
C GLY A 38 -15.62 -13.71 26.90
N ASN A 39 -16.62 -13.58 26.05
CA ASN A 39 -17.99 -14.05 26.29
C ASN A 39 -18.36 -15.11 25.24
N PHE A 40 -18.62 -16.34 25.69
CA PHE A 40 -19.00 -17.46 24.82
C PHE A 40 -20.37 -17.27 24.15
N ALA A 41 -21.29 -16.53 24.76
CA ALA A 41 -22.62 -16.30 24.19
C ALA A 41 -22.55 -15.39 22.95
N THR A 42 -21.62 -14.44 22.94
CA THR A 42 -21.42 -13.50 21.84
C THR A 42 -20.24 -13.87 20.94
N GLY A 43 -19.36 -14.78 21.39
CA GLY A 43 -18.09 -15.08 20.74
C GLY A 43 -17.07 -13.94 20.81
N SER A 44 -17.35 -12.88 21.58
CA SER A 44 -16.49 -11.69 21.66
C SER A 44 -15.34 -11.92 22.62
N ILE A 45 -14.15 -11.48 22.24
CA ILE A 45 -12.97 -11.45 23.10
C ILE A 45 -12.90 -10.07 23.71
N ASP A 46 -12.85 -9.90 25.02
CA ASP A 46 -12.78 -8.58 25.65
C ASP A 46 -11.33 -8.15 25.87
N GLU A 47 -10.49 -9.09 26.32
CA GLU A 47 -9.12 -8.79 26.75
C GLU A 47 -8.20 -10.00 26.59
N MET A 48 -6.95 -9.73 26.22
CA MET A 48 -5.86 -10.69 26.18
C MET A 48 -4.66 -10.15 26.96
N THR A 49 -3.98 -11.01 27.72
CA THR A 49 -2.82 -10.65 28.55
C THR A 49 -1.78 -11.76 28.57
N GLY A 50 -0.60 -11.47 29.12
CA GLY A 50 0.48 -12.44 29.28
C GLY A 50 1.38 -12.55 28.05
N GLY A 51 1.59 -11.44 27.32
CA GLY A 51 2.39 -11.42 26.10
C GLY A 51 1.59 -11.91 24.90
N VAL A 52 0.77 -11.01 24.35
CA VAL A 52 -0.10 -11.26 23.21
C VAL A 52 0.71 -11.14 21.92
N ARG A 53 0.62 -12.14 21.04
CA ARG A 53 1.14 -12.11 19.68
C ARG A 53 0.00 -12.38 18.72
N LEU A 54 -0.22 -11.44 17.83
CA LEU A 54 -1.12 -11.56 16.69
C LEU A 54 -0.29 -11.68 15.42
N LYS A 55 -0.79 -12.43 14.45
CA LYS A 55 -0.23 -12.45 13.10
C LYS A 55 -1.37 -12.33 12.11
N LEU A 56 -1.38 -11.25 11.34
CA LEU A 56 -2.35 -11.10 10.25
C LEU A 56 -1.86 -11.90 9.05
N LEU A 57 -2.77 -12.65 8.46
CA LEU A 57 -2.52 -13.51 7.32
C LEU A 57 -3.38 -13.07 6.14
N SER A 58 -2.81 -13.15 4.95
CA SER A 58 -3.49 -12.87 3.69
C SER A 58 -3.74 -14.18 2.95
N GLU A 59 -4.83 -14.23 2.18
CA GLU A 59 -5.06 -15.28 1.18
C GLU A 59 -4.15 -15.12 -0.04
N ASP A 60 -3.59 -13.93 -0.27
CA ASP A 60 -2.63 -13.68 -1.33
C ASP A 60 -1.21 -14.15 -0.90
N PRO A 61 -0.62 -15.15 -1.58
CA PRO A 61 0.71 -15.65 -1.25
C PRO A 61 1.83 -14.61 -1.43
N ALA A 62 1.60 -13.53 -2.20
CA ALA A 62 2.57 -12.44 -2.34
C ALA A 62 2.57 -11.48 -1.13
N THR A 63 1.51 -11.50 -0.31
CA THR A 63 1.38 -10.63 0.86
C THR A 63 1.99 -11.28 2.09
N LYS A 64 3.10 -10.70 2.57
CA LYS A 64 3.78 -11.21 3.77
C LYS A 64 2.90 -11.02 5.01
N PRO A 65 2.92 -11.98 5.96
CA PRO A 65 2.22 -11.81 7.23
C PRO A 65 2.63 -10.55 7.98
N LEU A 66 1.72 -10.00 8.79
CA LEU A 66 1.99 -8.86 9.67
C LEU A 66 1.97 -9.30 11.14
N PRO A 67 3.13 -9.55 11.75
CA PRO A 67 3.23 -9.81 13.18
C PRO A 67 2.98 -8.53 13.99
N VAL A 68 2.17 -8.64 15.03
CA VAL A 68 1.85 -7.59 16.01
C VAL A 68 1.97 -8.19 17.40
N ALA A 69 2.72 -7.56 18.30
CA ALA A 69 2.90 -8.03 19.67
C ALA A 69 2.62 -6.91 20.67
N ALA A 70 2.09 -7.26 21.84
CA ALA A 70 1.91 -6.36 22.97
C ALA A 70 1.78 -7.17 24.28
N GLY A 71 2.03 -6.56 25.43
CA GLY A 71 1.84 -7.22 26.73
C GLY A 71 0.36 -7.48 27.05
N SER A 72 -0.52 -6.60 26.58
CA SER A 72 -1.98 -6.76 26.70
C SER A 72 -2.72 -6.12 25.52
N MET A 73 -3.89 -6.67 25.20
CA MET A 73 -4.80 -6.13 24.18
C MET A 73 -6.24 -6.13 24.69
N LYS A 74 -6.97 -5.06 24.44
CA LYS A 74 -8.39 -4.91 24.75
C LYS A 74 -9.17 -4.68 23.47
N PHE A 75 -10.31 -5.33 23.34
CA PHE A 75 -11.09 -5.32 22.12
C PHE A 75 -12.46 -4.73 22.43
N THR A 76 -12.92 -3.83 21.57
CA THR A 76 -14.27 -3.27 21.60
C THR A 76 -15.02 -3.77 20.40
N TRP A 77 -16.23 -4.28 20.60
CA TRP A 77 -17.07 -4.87 19.53
C TRP A 77 -18.28 -4.00 19.29
N GLY A 78 -18.67 -3.85 18.01
CA GLY A 78 -19.96 -3.30 17.65
C GLY A 78 -21.06 -4.36 17.79
N GLU A 79 -22.30 -3.92 18.03
CA GLU A 79 -23.44 -4.83 18.11
C GLU A 79 -23.62 -5.63 16.81
N GLY A 80 -23.74 -6.95 16.92
CA GLY A 80 -23.89 -7.86 15.79
C GLY A 80 -22.67 -7.99 14.86
N LYS A 81 -21.50 -7.46 15.25
CA LYS A 81 -20.28 -7.53 14.44
C LYS A 81 -19.45 -8.77 14.74
N THR A 82 -18.91 -9.36 13.68
CA THR A 82 -17.98 -10.50 13.74
C THR A 82 -16.51 -10.08 13.81
N THR A 83 -16.25 -8.77 13.77
CA THR A 83 -14.92 -8.17 13.93
C THR A 83 -14.95 -7.10 15.02
N PRO A 84 -13.83 -6.88 15.74
CA PRO A 84 -13.75 -5.80 16.70
C PRO A 84 -13.80 -4.46 15.96
N ALA A 85 -14.43 -3.45 16.57
CA ALA A 85 -14.38 -2.07 16.10
C ALA A 85 -13.02 -1.43 16.43
N THR A 86 -12.48 -1.71 17.62
CA THR A 86 -11.22 -1.14 18.08
C THR A 86 -10.42 -2.15 18.89
N ILE A 87 -9.09 -2.18 18.68
CA ILE A 87 -8.14 -2.89 19.53
C ILE A 87 -7.19 -1.89 20.16
N VAL A 88 -7.14 -1.88 21.49
CA VAL A 88 -6.17 -1.11 22.27
C VAL A 88 -5.07 -2.04 22.73
N MET A 89 -3.84 -1.78 22.30
CA MET A 89 -2.63 -2.53 22.63
C MET A 89 -1.80 -1.73 23.60
N GLU A 90 -1.34 -2.38 24.67
CA GLU A 90 -0.55 -1.73 25.72
C GLU A 90 0.64 -2.61 26.14
N LYS A 91 1.70 -1.95 26.59
CA LYS A 91 2.96 -2.52 27.08
C LYS A 91 3.76 -3.15 25.93
N ASP A 92 4.91 -2.58 25.61
CA ASP A 92 5.87 -3.10 24.63
C ASP A 92 5.22 -3.49 23.30
N VAL A 93 4.43 -2.55 22.76
CA VAL A 93 3.77 -2.76 21.46
C VAL A 93 4.84 -2.81 20.38
N LYS A 94 4.78 -3.84 19.54
CA LYS A 94 5.67 -4.03 18.41
C LYS A 94 4.89 -4.47 17.18
N VAL A 95 5.16 -3.85 16.03
CA VAL A 95 4.57 -4.20 14.74
C VAL A 95 5.68 -4.34 13.72
N ASP A 96 5.81 -5.52 13.11
CA ASP A 96 6.84 -5.82 12.12
C ASP A 96 6.22 -5.80 10.72
N HIS A 97 6.11 -4.61 10.12
CA HIS A 97 5.68 -4.44 8.73
C HIS A 97 6.82 -4.80 7.77
N PRO A 98 6.55 -5.32 6.55
CA PRO A 98 7.60 -5.69 5.59
C PRO A 98 8.58 -4.57 5.23
N GLN A 99 8.20 -3.32 5.45
CA GLN A 99 9.00 -2.14 5.14
C GLN A 99 9.57 -1.44 6.38
N ALA A 100 9.07 -1.75 7.58
CA ALA A 100 9.47 -1.09 8.82
C ALA A 100 9.03 -1.87 10.06
N SER A 101 9.84 -1.81 11.12
CA SER A 101 9.48 -2.25 12.47
C SER A 101 9.13 -1.04 13.31
N ILE A 102 8.00 -1.09 14.01
CA ILE A 102 7.50 -0.02 14.86
C ILE A 102 7.41 -0.54 16.29
N THR A 103 7.96 0.19 17.25
CA THR A 103 7.81 -0.10 18.69
C THR A 103 7.19 1.09 19.41
N ALA A 104 6.29 0.86 20.37
CA ALA A 104 5.63 1.92 21.14
C ALA A 104 5.16 1.39 22.51
N GLN A 105 4.80 2.29 23.44
CA GLN A 105 4.18 1.87 24.70
C GLN A 105 2.70 1.49 24.53
N ARG A 106 2.01 2.14 23.60
CA ARG A 106 0.58 1.94 23.32
C ARG A 106 0.31 2.06 21.83
N ALA A 107 -0.61 1.26 21.33
CA ALA A 107 -1.20 1.47 20.01
C ALA A 107 -2.73 1.30 20.07
N GLU A 108 -3.43 2.08 19.26
CA GLU A 108 -4.87 1.99 19.11
C GLU A 108 -5.19 1.71 17.66
N TRP A 109 -5.89 0.61 17.41
CA TRP A 109 -6.25 0.17 16.08
C TRP A 109 -7.75 0.29 15.88
N ASN A 110 -8.17 1.18 14.98
CA ASN A 110 -9.51 1.23 14.48
C ASN A 110 -9.67 0.32 13.24
N PHE A 111 -10.47 -0.73 13.34
CA PHE A 111 -10.70 -1.69 12.25
C PHE A 111 -11.59 -1.12 11.14
N GLU A 112 -12.49 -0.22 11.51
CA GLU A 112 -13.40 0.42 10.56
C GLU A 112 -12.66 1.37 9.63
N THR A 113 -11.74 2.19 10.15
CA THR A 113 -10.96 3.12 9.34
C THR A 113 -9.64 2.52 8.84
N GLY A 114 -9.13 1.50 9.52
CA GLY A 114 -7.81 0.92 9.27
C GLY A 114 -6.66 1.67 9.94
N ASP A 115 -6.95 2.69 10.76
CA ASP A 115 -5.93 3.50 11.42
C ASP A 115 -5.34 2.77 12.63
N LEU A 116 -4.02 2.65 12.64
CA LEU A 116 -3.20 2.14 13.72
C LEU A 116 -2.34 3.29 14.26
N VAL A 117 -2.67 3.73 15.46
CA VAL A 117 -2.13 4.93 16.09
C VAL A 117 -1.22 4.54 17.23
N PHE A 118 0.08 4.73 17.06
CA PHE A 118 1.10 4.47 18.07
C PHE A 118 1.37 5.71 18.93
N SER A 119 1.54 5.50 20.24
CA SER A 119 1.79 6.57 21.21
C SER A 119 2.69 6.08 22.36
N GLY A 120 3.19 7.04 23.14
CA GLY A 120 4.12 6.78 24.24
C GLY A 120 5.52 6.43 23.71
N ASN A 121 6.17 7.43 23.11
CA ASN A 121 7.50 7.33 22.49
C ASN A 121 7.62 6.26 21.40
N PRO A 122 6.75 6.32 20.38
CA PRO A 122 6.83 5.39 19.28
C PRO A 122 8.15 5.59 18.49
N VAL A 123 8.77 4.49 18.06
CA VAL A 123 10.03 4.45 17.30
C VAL A 123 9.84 3.60 16.04
N VAL A 124 10.21 4.12 14.87
CA VAL A 124 10.30 3.37 13.61
C VAL A 124 11.75 3.03 13.31
N ASN A 125 11.96 1.81 12.87
CA ASN A 125 13.19 1.37 12.24
C ASN A 125 12.86 0.75 10.89
N SER A 126 13.48 1.25 9.83
CA SER A 126 13.50 0.65 8.50
C SER A 126 14.94 0.54 8.01
N GLU A 127 15.16 -0.07 6.84
CA GLU A 127 16.49 -0.10 6.22
C GLU A 127 17.05 1.31 5.99
N GLN A 128 16.19 2.28 5.70
CA GLN A 128 16.56 3.65 5.32
C GLN A 128 16.53 4.62 6.51
N LEU A 129 15.79 4.32 7.58
CA LEU A 129 15.57 5.20 8.72
C LEU A 129 15.75 4.42 10.01
N LYS A 130 16.80 4.70 10.77
CA LYS A 130 17.02 4.11 12.10
C LYS A 130 16.62 5.11 13.17
N GLY A 131 15.81 4.67 14.14
CA GLY A 131 15.48 5.47 15.32
C GLY A 131 14.64 6.71 15.02
N LEU A 132 13.76 6.68 14.00
CA LEU A 132 12.78 7.75 13.80
C LEU A 132 11.82 7.73 14.98
N ARG A 133 11.82 8.78 15.81
CA ARG A 133 10.89 8.92 16.93
C ARG A 133 9.91 10.05 16.68
N GLY A 134 8.75 9.94 17.31
CA GLY A 134 7.77 11.01 17.39
C GLY A 134 7.02 10.94 18.70
N GLU A 135 6.09 11.86 18.93
CA GLU A 135 5.15 11.73 20.03
C GLU A 135 4.02 10.76 19.69
N LYS A 136 3.63 10.75 18.40
CA LYS A 136 2.54 9.95 17.88
C LYS A 136 2.86 9.53 16.45
N MET A 137 2.53 8.29 16.10
CA MET A 137 2.63 7.79 14.72
C MET A 137 1.32 7.18 14.29
N LEU A 138 0.97 7.40 13.04
CA LEU A 138 -0.24 6.89 12.43
C LEU A 138 0.18 6.02 11.26
N LEU A 139 -0.33 4.79 11.21
CA LEU A 139 -0.23 3.89 10.07
C LEU A 139 -1.65 3.51 9.68
N ASN A 140 -2.06 3.78 8.45
CA ASN A 140 -3.33 3.26 7.97
C ASN A 140 -3.07 2.00 7.14
N LEU A 141 -3.56 0.87 7.64
CA LEU A 141 -3.33 -0.45 7.02
C LEU A 141 -4.17 -0.66 5.78
N LYS A 142 -5.26 0.10 5.59
CA LYS A 142 -6.09 -0.02 4.39
C LYS A 142 -5.43 0.64 3.20
N ASN A 143 -4.79 1.79 3.37
CA ASN A 143 -4.15 2.57 2.30
C ASN A 143 -2.61 2.51 2.33
N ASN A 144 -2.04 1.82 3.32
CA ASN A 144 -0.61 1.69 3.56
C ASN A 144 0.14 3.04 3.67
N THR A 145 -0.51 4.08 4.23
CA THR A 145 0.11 5.38 4.49
C THR A 145 0.59 5.49 5.92
N PHE A 146 1.71 6.19 6.15
CA PHE A 146 2.20 6.50 7.50
C PHE A 146 2.45 8.00 7.69
N GLU A 147 2.23 8.46 8.91
CA GLU A 147 2.47 9.83 9.35
C GLU A 147 3.14 9.82 10.73
N VAL A 148 4.10 10.71 10.95
CA VAL A 148 4.78 10.88 12.25
C VAL A 148 4.59 12.32 12.70
N LEU A 149 3.98 12.50 13.87
CA LEU A 149 3.75 13.80 14.48
C LEU A 149 4.88 14.13 15.46
N GLN A 150 5.35 15.38 15.40
CA GLN A 150 6.45 15.91 16.21
C GLN A 150 7.72 15.06 16.14
N VAL A 151 8.28 14.99 14.93
CA VAL A 151 9.45 14.16 14.62
C VAL A 151 10.68 14.59 15.41
N ARG A 152 11.27 13.65 16.14
CA ARG A 152 12.65 13.72 16.62
C ARG A 152 13.38 12.46 16.17
N ALA A 153 14.41 12.62 15.37
CA ALA A 153 15.27 11.50 14.99
C ALA A 153 16.66 11.76 15.59
N ASP A 154 17.20 10.76 16.27
CA ASP A 154 18.53 10.83 16.90
C ASP A 154 19.63 11.02 15.87
N GLU A 155 19.43 10.40 14.71
CA GLU A 155 20.33 10.46 13.58
C GLU A 155 19.47 10.56 12.32
N VAL A 156 19.15 11.79 11.92
CA VAL A 156 18.84 12.04 10.51
C VAL A 156 20.19 12.27 9.85
N PRO A 157 20.71 11.36 9.03
CA PRO A 157 21.95 11.60 8.32
C PRO A 157 21.79 12.84 7.44
N LEU A 158 22.27 13.99 7.92
CA LEU A 158 22.36 15.25 7.16
C LEU A 158 23.57 15.24 6.21
N LYS A 159 24.45 14.23 6.37
CA LYS A 159 25.40 13.77 5.37
C LYS A 159 25.02 12.34 4.99
N ALA A 160 24.81 12.10 3.70
CA ALA A 160 24.93 10.75 3.14
C ALA A 160 26.25 10.17 3.66
N SER A 161 26.24 8.92 4.14
CA SER A 161 27.44 8.19 4.55
C SER A 161 28.60 8.49 3.60
N GLU A 162 29.57 9.29 4.07
CA GLU A 162 30.88 9.54 3.45
C GLU A 162 31.68 8.23 3.59
N GLY A 163 31.29 7.30 2.73
CA GLY A 163 31.65 5.90 2.62
C GLY A 163 30.98 5.25 1.41
N ALA A 164 30.03 5.97 0.79
CA ALA A 164 29.67 5.81 -0.61
C ALA A 164 29.95 7.12 -1.36
N ALA A 165 31.24 7.43 -1.54
CA ALA A 165 31.65 8.07 -2.78
C ALA A 165 31.48 7.05 -3.92
N ALA A 166 30.24 6.63 -4.17
CA ALA A 166 29.88 6.22 -5.50
C ALA A 166 29.78 7.53 -6.26
N ALA A 167 30.82 7.80 -7.04
CA ALA A 167 30.74 8.68 -8.19
C ALA A 167 29.33 8.61 -8.78
N SER A 168 28.63 9.74 -8.81
CA SER A 168 27.63 10.04 -9.84
C SER A 168 26.97 8.81 -10.46
N ALA A 169 26.21 8.07 -9.67
CA ALA A 169 25.20 7.18 -10.21
C ALA A 169 23.90 7.98 -10.12
N PRO A 170 23.26 8.34 -11.24
CA PRO A 170 21.98 9.01 -11.21
C PRO A 170 21.03 8.16 -10.35
N SER A 171 20.28 8.78 -9.43
CA SER A 171 19.18 8.08 -8.78
C SER A 171 18.30 7.51 -9.89
N GLN A 172 18.30 6.19 -10.02
CA GLN A 172 17.56 5.46 -11.05
C GLN A 172 16.05 5.75 -10.93
N ASN A 173 15.58 5.95 -9.70
CA ASN A 173 14.21 6.38 -9.41
C ASN A 173 13.89 7.76 -10.02
N LEU A 174 12.62 7.95 -10.35
CA LEU A 174 12.09 9.24 -10.72
C LEU A 174 12.07 10.16 -9.49
N THR A 175 12.56 11.38 -9.64
CA THR A 175 12.54 12.40 -8.59
C THR A 175 11.52 13.49 -8.90
N ALA A 176 11.00 14.17 -7.87
CA ALA A 176 10.03 15.24 -8.06
C ALA A 176 10.55 16.39 -8.95
N ARG A 177 11.87 16.62 -8.94
CA ARG A 177 12.54 17.64 -9.76
C ARG A 177 12.55 17.32 -11.24
N GLU A 178 12.33 16.07 -11.63
CA GLU A 178 12.28 15.68 -13.04
C GLU A 178 10.91 15.94 -13.68
N ILE A 179 9.87 16.12 -12.86
CA ILE A 179 8.52 16.42 -13.32
C ILE A 179 8.30 17.93 -13.22
N LYS A 180 8.13 18.59 -14.36
CA LYS A 180 7.86 20.03 -14.42
C LYS A 180 6.37 20.35 -14.32
N ASP A 181 5.53 19.50 -14.90
CA ASP A 181 4.08 19.70 -14.94
C ASP A 181 3.35 18.49 -14.39
N TRP A 182 3.12 18.53 -13.08
CA TRP A 182 2.41 17.49 -12.36
C TRP A 182 0.95 17.36 -12.79
N SER A 183 0.27 18.48 -13.04
CA SER A 183 -1.14 18.46 -13.43
C SER A 183 -1.30 17.80 -14.80
N ALA A 184 -0.52 18.23 -15.78
CA ALA A 184 -0.57 17.67 -17.13
C ALA A 184 -0.19 16.19 -17.15
N LEU A 185 0.78 15.76 -16.33
CA LEU A 185 1.14 14.35 -16.21
C LEU A 185 -0.03 13.51 -15.69
N ILE A 186 -0.65 13.95 -14.59
CA ILE A 186 -1.77 13.24 -13.96
C ILE A 186 -2.96 13.17 -14.92
N ASP A 187 -3.33 14.29 -15.55
CA ASP A 187 -4.46 14.35 -16.46
C ASP A 187 -4.24 13.49 -17.70
N ALA A 188 -3.01 13.44 -18.23
CA ALA A 188 -2.68 12.59 -19.36
C ALA A 188 -2.73 11.10 -19.01
N ILE A 189 -2.20 10.70 -17.84
CA ILE A 189 -2.29 9.31 -17.36
C ILE A 189 -3.75 8.90 -17.18
N LYS A 190 -4.58 9.76 -16.55
CA LYS A 190 -6.03 9.53 -16.38
C LYS A 190 -6.73 9.38 -17.73
N LYS A 191 -6.46 10.30 -18.66
CA LYS A 191 -7.05 10.30 -20.00
C LYS A 191 -6.68 9.04 -20.77
N ASP A 192 -5.43 8.64 -20.75
CA ASP A 192 -4.95 7.42 -21.41
C ASP A 192 -5.56 6.16 -20.79
N ALA A 193 -5.66 6.11 -19.47
CA ALA A 193 -6.29 5.00 -18.77
C ALA A 193 -7.77 4.82 -19.14
N GLY A 194 -8.47 5.91 -19.47
CA GLY A 194 -9.85 5.90 -19.92
C GLY A 194 -10.08 5.52 -21.39
N GLN A 195 -9.02 5.32 -22.19
CA GLN A 195 -9.17 4.92 -23.59
C GLN A 195 -9.57 3.44 -23.71
N ASP A 196 -10.37 3.11 -24.73
CA ASP A 196 -10.78 1.71 -24.99
C ASP A 196 -9.60 0.85 -25.44
N ARG A 197 -8.70 1.41 -26.24
CA ARG A 197 -7.48 0.76 -26.72
C ARG A 197 -6.39 0.64 -25.63
N PRO A 198 -5.42 -0.28 -25.77
CA PRO A 198 -4.21 -0.29 -24.95
C PRO A 198 -3.49 1.06 -25.01
N SER A 199 -2.99 1.53 -23.86
CA SER A 199 -2.28 2.80 -23.73
C SER A 199 -1.29 2.75 -22.56
N ALA A 200 -0.30 3.64 -22.56
CA ALA A 200 0.67 3.76 -21.47
C ALA A 200 -0.03 4.00 -20.12
N GLY A 201 -1.01 4.90 -20.07
CA GLY A 201 -1.80 5.16 -18.85
C GLY A 201 -2.55 3.92 -18.36
N LYS A 202 -3.16 3.14 -19.26
CA LYS A 202 -3.86 1.90 -18.90
C LYS A 202 -2.89 0.84 -18.37
N GLN A 203 -1.68 0.78 -18.92
CA GLN A 203 -0.63 -0.13 -18.46
C GLN A 203 -0.11 0.28 -17.07
N ILE A 204 0.09 1.59 -16.82
CA ILE A 204 0.44 2.11 -15.49
C ILE A 204 -0.64 1.70 -14.48
N MET A 205 -1.91 1.91 -14.82
CA MET A 205 -3.04 1.57 -13.93
C MET A 205 -3.12 0.09 -13.60
N LYS A 206 -2.82 -0.81 -14.54
CA LYS A 206 -2.82 -2.27 -14.33
C LYS A 206 -1.84 -2.73 -13.24
N HIS A 207 -0.74 -2.01 -13.07
CA HIS A 207 0.30 -2.31 -12.07
C HIS A 207 0.03 -1.67 -10.70
N LEU A 208 -1.04 -0.90 -10.59
CA LEU A 208 -1.53 -0.35 -9.34
C LEU A 208 -2.57 -1.29 -8.73
N ASN A 209 -2.60 -1.35 -7.40
CA ASN A 209 -3.69 -2.01 -6.70
C ASN A 209 -5.03 -1.26 -6.90
N ALA A 210 -6.15 -1.95 -6.66
CA ALA A 210 -7.49 -1.40 -6.90
C ALA A 210 -7.76 -0.07 -6.17
N GLN A 211 -7.15 0.11 -4.99
CA GLN A 211 -7.31 1.34 -4.22
C GLN A 211 -6.55 2.52 -4.84
N ASN A 212 -5.31 2.32 -5.25
CA ASN A 212 -4.49 3.31 -5.93
C ASN A 212 -5.06 3.68 -7.30
N GLN A 213 -5.66 2.71 -7.99
CA GLN A 213 -6.45 2.98 -9.19
C GLN A 213 -7.64 3.90 -8.87
N GLN A 214 -8.41 3.61 -7.82
CA GLN A 214 -9.53 4.45 -7.42
C GLN A 214 -9.09 5.85 -6.96
N LEU A 215 -7.97 5.97 -6.24
CA LEU A 215 -7.39 7.24 -5.83
C LEU A 215 -7.08 8.09 -7.07
N LEU A 216 -6.36 7.51 -8.05
CA LEU A 216 -6.00 8.19 -9.27
C LEU A 216 -7.21 8.55 -10.13
N VAL A 217 -8.26 7.73 -10.19
CA VAL A 217 -9.44 8.02 -11.02
C VAL A 217 -10.40 9.01 -10.38
N LYS A 218 -10.67 8.87 -9.07
CA LYS A 218 -11.75 9.60 -8.38
C LYS A 218 -11.28 10.92 -7.79
N MET A 219 -10.01 11.06 -7.45
CA MET A 219 -9.52 12.28 -6.80
C MET A 219 -9.26 13.38 -7.84
N ASP A 220 -9.61 14.61 -7.45
CA ASP A 220 -9.34 15.79 -8.25
C ASP A 220 -7.83 15.95 -8.51
N THR A 221 -7.47 16.43 -9.71
CA THR A 221 -6.06 16.56 -10.10
C THR A 221 -5.34 17.59 -9.22
N ALA A 222 -5.97 18.69 -8.81
CA ALA A 222 -5.34 19.66 -7.93
C ALA A 222 -4.99 19.05 -6.56
N LEU A 223 -5.88 18.23 -6.00
CA LEU A 223 -5.63 17.50 -4.74
C LEU A 223 -4.54 16.43 -4.89
N LEU A 224 -4.43 15.79 -6.05
CA LEU A 224 -3.32 14.87 -6.36
C LEU A 224 -1.98 15.60 -6.46
N VAL A 225 -1.96 16.83 -7.00
CA VAL A 225 -0.76 17.67 -7.09
C VAL A 225 -0.29 18.11 -5.70
N GLU A 226 -1.21 18.45 -4.79
CA GLU A 226 -0.87 18.75 -3.39
C GLU A 226 -0.17 17.57 -2.69
N ARG A 227 -0.49 16.34 -3.13
CA ARG A 227 0.08 15.08 -2.63
C ARG A 227 1.14 14.49 -3.57
N LYS A 228 1.87 15.33 -4.31
CA LYS A 228 2.87 14.89 -5.31
C LYS A 228 3.91 13.88 -4.81
N GLU A 229 4.29 13.95 -3.53
CA GLU A 229 5.25 12.99 -2.95
C GLU A 229 4.66 11.57 -2.83
N ASP A 230 3.37 11.46 -2.48
CA ASP A 230 2.67 10.17 -2.47
C ASP A 230 2.51 9.62 -3.89
N LEU A 231 2.18 10.50 -4.83
CA LEU A 231 2.08 10.14 -6.24
C LEU A 231 3.44 9.71 -6.83
N LEU A 232 4.53 10.36 -6.43
CA LEU A 232 5.89 10.01 -6.83
C LEU A 232 6.27 8.61 -6.35
N ARG A 233 5.96 8.28 -5.09
CA ARG A 233 6.18 6.93 -4.52
C ARG A 233 5.37 5.90 -5.29
N LEU A 234 4.12 6.21 -5.61
CA LEU A 234 3.24 5.35 -6.38
C LEU A 234 3.81 5.08 -7.78
N ILE A 235 4.21 6.12 -8.52
CA ILE A 235 4.84 5.98 -9.84
C ILE A 235 6.12 5.14 -9.74
N ASN A 236 7.01 5.44 -8.80
CA ASN A 236 8.26 4.69 -8.61
C ASN A 236 8.02 3.22 -8.25
N SER A 237 6.96 2.91 -7.50
CA SER A 237 6.61 1.52 -7.18
C SER A 237 6.21 0.73 -8.42
N VAL A 238 5.55 1.37 -9.39
CA VAL A 238 5.18 0.77 -10.67
C VAL A 238 6.40 0.63 -11.60
N LEU A 239 7.30 1.62 -11.62
CA LEU A 239 8.53 1.57 -12.44
C LEU A 239 9.45 0.39 -12.07
N ALA A 240 9.38 -0.10 -10.83
CA ALA A 240 10.16 -1.25 -10.39
C ALA A 240 9.57 -2.61 -10.83
N GLN A 241 8.33 -2.65 -11.35
CA GLN A 241 7.64 -3.90 -11.66
C GLN A 241 8.01 -4.45 -13.05
N PRO A 242 8.08 -5.80 -13.19
CA PRO A 242 8.15 -6.42 -14.50
C PRO A 242 6.85 -6.22 -15.29
N GLY A 243 6.95 -6.19 -16.62
CA GLY A 243 5.77 -6.02 -17.49
C GLY A 243 5.20 -4.60 -17.55
N PHE A 244 5.95 -3.58 -17.10
CA PHE A 244 5.58 -2.17 -17.29
C PHE A 244 5.40 -1.81 -18.77
N TYR A 245 6.23 -2.37 -19.64
CA TYR A 245 6.13 -2.22 -21.09
C TYR A 245 5.15 -3.21 -21.73
N SER A 246 4.39 -2.74 -22.71
CA SER A 246 3.64 -3.55 -23.67
C SER A 246 3.76 -2.88 -25.05
N ALA A 247 4.03 -3.68 -26.08
CA ALA A 247 4.15 -3.18 -27.45
C ALA A 247 2.86 -2.49 -27.93
N ASP A 248 1.69 -3.04 -27.57
CA ASP A 248 0.40 -2.45 -27.93
C ASP A 248 0.15 -1.13 -27.18
N ALA A 249 0.55 -1.06 -25.90
CA ALA A 249 0.35 0.13 -25.08
C ALA A 249 1.28 1.30 -25.46
N TRP A 250 2.46 1.00 -26.03
CA TRP A 250 3.42 1.98 -26.54
C TRP A 250 3.37 2.16 -28.06
N GLN A 251 2.33 1.63 -28.72
CA GLN A 251 2.16 1.78 -30.15
C GLN A 251 2.04 3.27 -30.54
N GLY A 252 2.91 3.71 -31.45
CA GLY A 252 2.96 5.10 -31.90
C GLY A 252 3.75 6.05 -30.99
N ILE A 253 4.35 5.56 -29.91
CA ILE A 253 5.27 6.33 -29.05
C ILE A 253 6.70 6.12 -29.57
N THR A 254 7.40 7.22 -29.86
CA THR A 254 8.79 7.16 -30.30
C THR A 254 9.71 6.78 -29.13
N LEU A 255 10.29 5.59 -29.21
CA LEU A 255 11.23 5.07 -28.21
C LEU A 255 12.68 5.31 -28.63
N PRO A 256 13.57 5.71 -27.69
CA PRO A 256 15.02 5.73 -27.93
C PRO A 256 15.57 4.33 -28.24
N ASP A 257 16.58 4.23 -29.10
CA ASP A 257 17.12 2.93 -29.53
C ASP A 257 17.75 2.13 -28.37
N ALA A 258 18.40 2.81 -27.42
CA ALA A 258 18.92 2.20 -26.20
C ALA A 258 17.83 1.50 -25.34
N VAL A 259 16.59 2.00 -25.37
CA VAL A 259 15.45 1.38 -24.69
C VAL A 259 14.99 0.15 -25.46
N LYS A 260 14.90 0.23 -26.79
CA LYS A 260 14.52 -0.90 -27.64
C LYS A 260 15.48 -2.08 -27.45
N GLU A 261 16.78 -1.83 -27.41
CA GLU A 261 17.80 -2.87 -27.14
C GLU A 261 17.64 -3.50 -25.75
N SER A 262 17.30 -2.68 -24.75
CA SER A 262 17.10 -3.16 -23.38
C SER A 262 15.81 -3.98 -23.21
N LEU A 263 14.77 -3.69 -23.99
CA LEU A 263 13.50 -4.42 -23.97
C LEU A 263 13.59 -5.85 -24.51
N VAL A 264 14.64 -6.18 -25.28
CA VAL A 264 14.88 -7.53 -25.82
C VAL A 264 15.66 -8.41 -24.82
N LYS A 265 16.20 -7.83 -23.75
CA LYS A 265 16.93 -8.58 -22.70
C LYS A 265 15.92 -9.24 -21.75
N GLU A 266 15.99 -10.57 -21.62
CA GLU A 266 15.09 -11.33 -20.74
C GLU A 266 15.32 -11.03 -19.25
N ASP A 267 16.59 -10.85 -18.83
CA ASP A 267 16.97 -10.67 -17.42
C ASP A 267 17.57 -9.30 -17.12
N LEU A 268 16.71 -8.27 -17.12
CA LEU A 268 17.08 -6.94 -16.60
C LEU A 268 17.15 -6.96 -15.07
N SER A 269 18.25 -6.44 -14.52
CA SER A 269 18.38 -6.14 -13.09
C SER A 269 17.26 -5.18 -12.65
N LYS A 270 16.94 -5.16 -11.35
CA LYS A 270 15.91 -4.26 -10.82
C LYS A 270 16.24 -2.79 -11.11
N GLU A 271 17.51 -2.42 -11.04
CA GLU A 271 17.99 -1.06 -11.27
C GLU A 271 17.86 -0.69 -12.76
N ASP A 272 18.33 -1.54 -13.67
CA ASP A 272 18.21 -1.31 -15.12
C ASP A 272 16.75 -1.24 -15.56
N ARG A 273 15.88 -2.06 -14.95
CA ARG A 273 14.44 -2.05 -15.21
C ARG A 273 13.82 -0.70 -14.85
N VAL A 274 14.23 -0.11 -13.72
CA VAL A 274 13.74 1.21 -13.32
C VAL A 274 14.20 2.28 -14.33
N ALA A 275 15.46 2.27 -14.78
CA ALA A 275 15.93 3.18 -15.84
C ALA A 275 15.13 3.05 -17.14
N VAL A 276 14.94 1.81 -17.60
CA VAL A 276 14.19 1.50 -18.82
C VAL A 276 12.75 2.01 -18.70
N ASN A 277 12.07 1.65 -17.61
CA ASN A 277 10.68 2.04 -17.37
C ASN A 277 10.51 3.56 -17.19
N LYS A 278 11.49 4.21 -16.55
CA LYS A 278 11.52 5.67 -16.44
C LYS A 278 11.63 6.34 -17.81
N THR A 279 12.46 5.78 -18.70
CA THR A 279 12.60 6.29 -20.07
C THR A 279 11.34 6.05 -20.88
N LEU A 280 10.67 4.91 -20.70
CA LEU A 280 9.35 4.62 -21.30
C LEU A 280 8.28 5.61 -20.85
N LEU A 281 8.26 5.95 -19.56
CA LEU A 281 7.35 6.94 -19.00
C LEU A 281 7.61 8.34 -19.59
N LYS A 282 8.89 8.75 -19.67
CA LYS A 282 9.29 10.02 -20.30
C LYS A 282 8.93 10.08 -21.78
N ALA A 283 9.09 8.98 -22.51
CA ALA A 283 8.71 8.89 -23.92
C ALA A 283 7.19 8.99 -24.12
N ALA A 284 6.40 8.43 -23.18
CA ALA A 284 4.94 8.53 -23.25
C ALA A 284 4.40 9.93 -22.92
N TYR A 285 5.04 10.64 -21.99
CA TYR A 285 4.60 11.96 -21.52
C TYR A 285 5.71 13.01 -21.55
N PRO A 286 6.36 13.27 -22.71
CA PRO A 286 7.55 14.11 -22.79
C PRO A 286 7.29 15.55 -22.33
N PHE A 287 6.06 16.05 -22.53
CA PHE A 287 5.64 17.39 -22.10
C PHE A 287 5.66 17.58 -20.57
N ALA A 288 5.62 16.50 -19.78
CA ALA A 288 5.54 16.57 -18.32
C ALA A 288 6.90 16.62 -17.63
N PHE A 289 7.98 16.30 -18.34
CA PHE A 289 9.32 16.18 -17.77
C PHE A 289 10.22 17.36 -18.16
N ASN A 290 11.20 17.61 -17.30
CA ASN A 290 12.36 18.43 -17.66
C ASN A 290 13.22 17.68 -18.68
N GLU A 291 13.76 18.43 -19.64
CA GLU A 291 14.76 17.93 -20.60
C GLU A 291 16.09 17.61 -19.90
#